data_AF-A0A921I0S3-F1
#
_entry.id   AF-A0A921I0S3-F1
#
_cell.length_a   1.000
_cell.length_b   1.000
_cell.length_c   1.000
_cell.angle_alpha   90.00
_cell.angle_beta   90.00
_cell.angle_gamma   90.00
#
_symmetry.space_group_name_H-M   'P 1'
#
loop_
_entity.id
_entity.type
_entity.pdbx_description
1 polymer ?
#
loop_
_entity_poly.entity_id
_entity_poly.type
_entity_poly.pdbx_seq_one_letter_code
_entity_poly.pdbx_strand_id
1 'polypeptide(L)' 'MNDIIKNIEAEQLKENAPEFRVGDTVKVYGKIKEGNRERIQVFEGTVL' A
#
# COMPACT_ATOMS: atom_id res chain seq x y z
N MET A 1 26.90 2.97 -6.43
CA MET A 1 26.06 3.72 -5.47
C MET A 1 24.58 3.34 -5.53
N ASN A 2 24.22 2.23 -6.19
CA ASN A 2 22.82 1.88 -6.49
C ASN A 2 22.34 0.55 -5.89
N ASP A 3 23.22 -0.41 -5.63
CA ASP A 3 22.76 -1.78 -5.29
C ASP A 3 22.40 -1.93 -3.81
N ILE A 4 23.08 -1.20 -2.92
CA ILE A 4 22.79 -1.23 -1.49
C ILE A 4 21.40 -0.67 -1.20
N ILE A 5 21.03 0.45 -1.84
CA ILE A 5 19.70 1.07 -1.67
C ILE A 5 18.62 0.14 -2.21
N LYS A 6 18.81 -0.46 -3.40
CA LYS A 6 17.87 -1.41 -3.99
C LYS A 6 17.64 -2.64 -3.10
N ASN A 7 18.68 -3.18 -2.48
CA ASN A 7 18.56 -4.33 -1.59
C ASN A 7 17.73 -4.00 -0.34
N ILE A 8 17.95 -2.82 0.25
CA ILE A 8 17.18 -2.37 1.42
C ILE A 8 15.70 -2.12 1.04
N GLU A 9 15.44 -1.52 -0.12
CA GLU A 9 14.06 -1.31 -0.60
C GLU A 9 13.35 -2.63 -0.88
N ALA A 10 14.05 -3.61 -1.46
CA ALA A 10 13.50 -4.93 -1.76
C ALA A 10 13.01 -5.67 -0.50
N GLU A 11 13.72 -5.54 0.63
CA GLU A 11 13.31 -6.12 1.92
C GLU A 11 12.03 -5.48 2.50
N GLN A 12 11.71 -4.26 2.10
CA GLN A 12 10.52 -3.53 2.56
C GLN A 12 9.31 -3.69 1.63
N LEU A 13 9.49 -4.34 0.48
CA LEU A 13 8.39 -4.60 -0.45
C LEU A 13 7.43 -5.66 0.12
N LYS A 14 6.15 -5.49 -0.17
CA LYS A 14 5.15 -6.53 0.12
C LYS A 14 5.28 -7.63 -0.93
N GLU A 15 5.58 -8.85 -0.50
CA GLU A 15 5.70 -10.02 -1.39
C GLU A 15 4.43 -10.27 -2.23
N ASN A 16 3.24 -9.99 -1.67
CA ASN A 16 1.95 -10.27 -2.28
C ASN A 16 1.09 -9.00 -2.41
N ALA A 17 1.62 -7.97 -3.07
CA ALA A 17 0.81 -6.82 -3.44
C ALA A 17 -0.21 -7.22 -4.53
N PRO A 18 -1.50 -6.86 -4.41
CA PRO A 18 -2.48 -7.12 -5.45
C PRO A 18 -2.13 -6.33 -6.72
N GLU A 19 -2.24 -6.98 -7.88
CA GLU A 19 -2.09 -6.32 -9.18
C GLU A 19 -3.38 -5.53 -9.49
N PHE A 20 -3.23 -4.28 -9.90
CA PHE A 20 -4.32 -3.42 -10.38
C PHE A 20 -3.77 -2.48 -11.47
N ARG A 21 -4.65 -1.96 -12.31
CA ARG A 21 -4.32 -1.11 -13.45
C ARG A 21 -5.12 0.19 -13.43
N VAL A 22 -4.64 1.16 -14.18
CA VAL A 22 -5.37 2.43 -14.40
C VAL A 22 -6.73 2.11 -15.01
N GLY A 23 -7.78 2.68 -14.43
CA GLY A 23 -9.17 2.42 -14.79
C GLY A 23 -9.90 1.40 -13.90
N ASP A 24 -9.19 0.61 -13.09
CA ASP A 24 -9.83 -0.35 -12.19
C ASP A 24 -10.53 0.36 -11.04
N THR A 25 -11.71 -0.14 -10.63
CA THR A 25 -12.35 0.28 -9.37
C THR A 25 -11.83 -0.56 -8.23
N VAL A 26 -11.19 0.08 -7.24
CA VAL A 26 -10.56 -0.59 -6.11
C VAL A 26 -11.14 -0.13 -4.78
N LYS A 27 -11.13 -1.03 -3.79
CA LYS A 27 -11.41 -0.73 -2.39
C LYS A 27 -10.12 -0.79 -1.58
N VAL A 28 -9.70 0.35 -1.03
CA VAL A 28 -8.49 0.48 -0.22
C VAL A 28 -8.88 0.59 1.26
N TYR A 29 -8.34 -0.32 2.07
CA TYR A 29 -8.57 -0.37 3.51
C TYR A 29 -7.37 0.28 4.22
N GLY A 30 -7.52 1.53 4.64
CA GLY A 30 -6.51 2.27 5.39
C GLY A 30 -6.63 1.99 6.89
N LYS A 31 -5.58 1.43 7.50
CA LYS A 31 -5.50 1.32 8.96
C LYS A 31 -5.00 2.64 9.54
N ILE A 32 -5.84 3.30 10.33
CA ILE A 32 -5.51 4.56 11.01
C ILE A 32 -5.25 4.25 12.48
N LYS A 33 -4.08 4.62 12.97
CA LYS A 33 -3.67 4.49 14.38
C LYS A 33 -3.41 5.86 14.97
N GLU A 34 -4.21 6.25 15.95
CA GLU A 34 -4.14 7.51 16.69
C GLU A 34 -3.88 7.19 18.17
N GLY A 35 -2.60 7.13 18.55
CA GLY A 35 -2.18 6.68 19.88
C GLY A 35 -2.65 5.24 20.16
N ASN A 36 -3.58 5.09 21.10
CA ASN A 36 -4.14 3.79 21.50
C ASN A 36 -5.39 3.39 20.69
N ARG A 37 -5.92 4.26 19.83
CA ARG A 37 -7.12 3.97 19.02
C ARG A 37 -6.71 3.53 17.62
N GLU A 38 -7.28 2.43 17.16
CA GLU A 38 -7.10 1.93 15.81
C GLU A 38 -8.46 1.81 15.12
N ARG A 39 -8.56 2.27 13.87
CA ARG A 39 -9.74 2.08 13.00
C ARG A 39 -9.32 1.69 11.59
N ILE A 40 -10.19 0.99 10.88
CA ILE A 40 -10.06 0.78 9.44
C ILE A 40 -11.01 1.76 8.73
N GLN A 41 -10.47 2.56 7.83
CA GLN A 41 -11.24 3.43 6.96
C GLN A 41 -11.17 2.90 5.52
N VAL A 42 -12.32 2.76 4.87
CA VAL A 42 -12.42 2.22 3.51
C VAL A 42 -12.60 3.37 2.52
N PHE A 43 -11.81 3.34 1.45
CA PHE A 43 -11.92 4.25 0.30
C PHE A 43 -12.21 3.43 -0.94
N GLU A 44 -13.23 3.80 -1.70
CA GLU A 44 -13.58 3.17 -2.98
C GLU A 44 -13.48 4.21 -4.09
N GLY A 45 -12.86 3.84 -5.20
CA GLY A 45 -12.69 4.74 -6.33
C GLY A 45 -11.96 4.10 -7.50
N THR A 46 -11.86 4.86 -8.59
CA THR A 46 -11.14 4.44 -9.80
C THR A 46 -9.67 4.80 -9.68
N VAL A 47 -8.79 3.88 -10.07
CA VAL A 47 -7.35 4.13 -10.19
C VAL A 47 -7.12 5.04 -11.40
N LEU A 48 -6.47 6.19 -11.19
CA LEU A 48 -6.15 7.20 -12.22
C LEU A 48 -4.69 7.12 -12.65
#